data_AF-A0A1W2C3E9-F1
#
_entry.id   AF-A0A1W2C3E9-F1
#
_cell.length_a   1.000
_cell.length_b   1.000
_cell.length_c   1.000
_cell.angle_alpha   90.00
_cell.angle_beta   90.00
_cell.angle_gamma   90.00
#
_symmetry.space_group_name_H-M   'P 1'
#
loop_
_entity.id
_entity.type
_entity.pdbx_description
1 polymer ?
#
loop_
_entity_poly.entity_id
_entity_poly.type
_entity_poly.pdbx_seq_one_letter_code
_entity_poly.pdbx_strand_id
1 'polypeptide(L)'
;MSTHQMSTIALSELAVGASCFVASVELEGLLRRRILDLGMVPGTPIRCVRKSPAGDPIAYAVRGSTIALRSDDARLIRAYLPDDTRTYGGNKEWHK
;
A
#
# COMPACT_ATOMS: atom_id res chain seq x y z
N MET A 1 -8.21 21.85 18.37
CA MET A 1 -7.58 21.28 17.17
C MET A 1 -8.31 19.99 16.85
N SER A 2 -9.27 20.03 15.92
CA SER A 2 -10.10 18.87 15.61
C SER A 2 -9.28 17.89 14.76
N THR A 3 -8.78 16.83 15.40
CA THR A 3 -8.23 15.66 14.72
C THR A 3 -9.32 15.06 13.84
N HIS A 4 -9.26 15.33 12.53
CA HIS A 4 -10.04 14.58 11.56
C HIS A 4 -9.56 13.12 11.62
N GLN A 5 -10.41 12.25 12.13
CA GLN A 5 -10.14 10.82 12.20
C GLN A 5 -10.41 10.22 10.83
N MET A 6 -9.39 10.22 9.95
CA MET A 6 -9.45 9.47 8.70
C MET A 6 -9.50 7.98 9.06
N SER A 7 -10.54 7.28 8.59
CA SER A 7 -10.64 5.83 8.75
C SER A 7 -9.50 5.16 8.00
N THR A 8 -8.78 4.29 8.68
CA THR A 8 -7.69 3.50 8.09
C THR A 8 -8.07 2.03 8.03
N ILE A 9 -7.55 1.33 7.02
CA ILE A 9 -7.62 -0.13 6.87
C ILE A 9 -6.21 -0.72 6.93
N ALA A 10 -6.10 -2.03 7.13
CA ALA A 10 -4.83 -2.70 6.93
C ALA A 10 -4.52 -2.82 5.43
N LEU A 11 -3.26 -2.68 5.04
CA LEU A 11 -2.86 -2.75 3.63
C LEU A 11 -3.20 -4.13 3.02
N SER A 12 -3.15 -5.20 3.82
CA SER A 12 -3.57 -6.55 3.43
C SER A 12 -5.04 -6.65 2.98
N GLU A 13 -5.90 -5.77 3.48
CA GLU A 13 -7.34 -5.75 3.15
C GLU A 13 -7.61 -5.07 1.81
N LEU A 14 -6.60 -4.39 1.23
CA LEU A 14 -6.73 -3.72 -0.05
C LEU A 14 -7.08 -4.72 -1.16
N ALA A 15 -8.17 -4.46 -1.88
CA ALA A 15 -8.61 -5.27 -3.01
C ALA A 15 -7.59 -5.22 -4.15
N VAL A 16 -7.43 -6.33 -4.87
CA VAL A 16 -6.56 -6.37 -6.06
C VAL A 16 -7.05 -5.35 -7.09
N GLY A 17 -6.12 -4.55 -7.60
CA GLY A 17 -6.40 -3.46 -8.54
C GLY A 17 -6.66 -2.11 -7.88
N ALA A 18 -7.01 -2.08 -6.58
CA ALA A 18 -7.29 -0.84 -5.84
C ALA A 18 -6.01 -0.10 -5.43
N SER A 19 -6.16 1.21 -5.22
CA SER A 19 -5.09 2.12 -4.80
C SER A 19 -5.44 2.77 -3.46
N CYS A 20 -4.42 3.03 -2.65
CA CYS A 20 -4.53 3.68 -1.35
C CYS A 20 -3.29 4.55 -1.08
N PHE A 21 -3.29 5.23 0.05
CA PHE A 21 -2.11 5.93 0.57
C PHE A 21 -1.70 5.32 1.90
N VAL A 22 -0.39 5.21 2.14
CA VAL A 22 0.13 4.78 3.44
C VAL A 22 -0.25 5.81 4.51
N ALA A 23 -0.87 5.36 5.59
CA ALA A 23 -1.17 6.16 6.78
C ALA A 23 -0.05 6.03 7.82
N SER A 24 0.34 4.79 8.14
CA SER A 24 1.40 4.47 9.10
C SER A 24 2.04 3.12 8.79
N VAL A 25 3.27 2.93 9.29
CA VAL A 25 4.01 1.67 9.22
C VAL A 25 4.34 1.24 10.64
N GLU A 26 3.68 0.17 11.09
CA GLU A 26 3.72 -0.39 12.46
C GLU A 26 4.64 -1.63 12.53
N LEU A 27 5.40 -1.90 11.47
CA LEU A 27 6.48 -2.87 11.46
C LEU A 27 7.60 -2.46 12.41
N GLU A 28 8.40 -3.42 12.85
CA GLU A 28 9.53 -3.20 13.75
C GLU A 28 10.88 -3.63 13.13
N GLY A 29 11.97 -3.19 13.77
CA GLY A 29 13.34 -3.64 13.46
C GLY A 29 13.80 -3.42 12.02
N LEU A 30 14.56 -4.38 11.51
CA LEU A 30 15.18 -4.33 10.17
C LEU A 30 14.14 -4.27 9.05
N LEU A 31 13.01 -4.96 9.21
CA LEU A 31 11.95 -5.01 8.21
C LEU A 31 11.33 -3.63 8.02
N ARG A 32 10.98 -2.95 9.12
CA ARG A 32 10.51 -1.55 9.07
C ARG A 32 11.47 -0.67 8.30
N ARG A 33 12.77 -0.75 8.60
CA ARG A 33 13.79 0.07 7.94
C ARG A 33 13.82 -0.17 6.44
N ARG A 34 13.87 -1.44 6.01
CA ARG A 34 13.84 -1.82 4.59
C ARG A 34 12.60 -1.30 3.88
N ILE A 35 11.43 -1.44 4.48
CA ILE A 35 10.15 -1.00 3.89
C ILE A 35 10.12 0.53 3.71
N LEU A 36 10.62 1.28 4.69
CA LEU A 36 10.75 2.73 4.59
C LEU A 36 11.78 3.14 3.51
N ASP A 37 12.93 2.47 3.44
CA ASP A 37 13.96 2.72 2.41
C ASP A 37 13.46 2.40 0.99
N LEU A 38 12.59 1.40 0.85
CA LEU A 38 11.89 1.06 -0.40
C LEU A 38 10.76 2.04 -0.74
N GLY A 39 10.49 3.02 0.12
CA GLY A 39 9.57 4.11 -0.14
C GLY A 39 8.15 3.88 0.33
N MET A 40 7.85 2.83 1.11
CA MET A 40 6.56 2.69 1.78
C MET A 40 6.54 3.57 3.04
N VAL A 41 6.42 4.88 2.85
CA VAL A 41 6.33 5.89 3.91
C VAL A 41 4.95 6.57 3.90
N PRO A 42 4.48 7.16 5.02
CA PRO A 42 3.20 7.88 5.06
C PRO A 42 3.02 8.87 3.90
N GLY A 43 1.84 8.88 3.30
CA GLY A 43 1.51 9.67 2.12
C GLY A 43 1.95 9.06 0.78
N THR A 44 2.60 7.89 0.78
CA THR A 44 2.98 7.22 -0.47
C THR A 44 1.79 6.53 -1.12
N PRO A 45 1.53 6.74 -2.43
CA PRO A 45 0.52 5.99 -3.17
C PRO A 45 0.97 4.54 -3.37
N ILE A 46 0.08 3.61 -3.05
CA ILE A 46 0.28 2.16 -3.17
C ILE A 46 -0.86 1.59 -4.01
N ARG A 47 -0.56 0.64 -4.88
CA ARG A 47 -1.57 -0.14 -5.61
C ARG A 47 -1.40 -1.63 -5.33
N CYS A 48 -2.47 -2.33 -4.98
CA CYS A 48 -2.47 -3.78 -4.88
C CYS A 48 -2.44 -4.37 -6.29
N VAL A 49 -1.33 -5.00 -6.67
CA VAL A 49 -1.12 -5.55 -8.03
C VAL A 49 -1.71 -6.95 -8.13
N ARG A 50 -1.42 -7.80 -7.13
CA ARG A 50 -1.82 -9.21 -7.14
C ARG A 50 -1.78 -9.78 -5.72
N LYS A 51 -2.65 -10.74 -5.43
CA LYS A 51 -2.55 -11.65 -4.29
C LYS A 51 -2.21 -13.05 -4.82
N SER A 52 -1.36 -13.79 -4.13
CA SER A 52 -1.13 -15.21 -4.44
C SER A 52 -2.43 -16.01 -4.32
N PRO A 53 -2.56 -17.19 -4.96
CA PRO A 53 -3.77 -18.02 -4.89
C PRO A 53 -4.18 -18.38 -3.46
N ALA A 54 -3.20 -18.59 -2.57
CA ALA A 54 -3.42 -18.85 -1.15
C ALA A 54 -3.59 -17.58 -0.29
N GLY A 55 -3.60 -16.39 -0.90
CA GLY A 55 -3.73 -15.10 -0.22
C GLY A 55 -2.42 -14.51 0.32
N ASP A 56 -1.29 -15.22 0.24
CA ASP A 56 0.03 -14.80 0.72
C ASP A 56 1.15 -15.24 -0.24
N PRO A 57 2.14 -14.40 -0.61
CA PRO A 57 2.24 -12.96 -0.35
C PRO A 57 1.34 -12.09 -1.23
N ILE A 58 1.28 -10.80 -0.91
CA ILE A 58 0.56 -9.77 -1.65
C ILE A 58 1.58 -8.84 -2.32
N ALA A 59 1.43 -8.59 -3.61
CA ALA A 59 2.29 -7.73 -4.41
C ALA A 59 1.71 -6.31 -4.50
N TYR A 60 2.53 -5.32 -4.15
CA TYR A 60 2.18 -3.91 -4.16
C TYR A 60 3.10 -3.11 -5.09
N ALA A 61 2.52 -2.22 -5.89
CA ALA A 61 3.28 -1.25 -6.66
C ALA A 61 3.53 0.00 -5.80
N VAL A 62 4.81 0.37 -5.66
CA VAL A 62 5.31 1.47 -4.83
C VAL A 62 6.41 2.18 -5.60
N ARG A 63 6.22 3.47 -5.95
CA ARG A 63 7.25 4.31 -6.62
C ARG A 63 7.95 3.62 -7.82
N GLY A 64 7.20 2.94 -8.68
CA GLY A 64 7.74 2.25 -9.86
C GLY A 64 8.37 0.89 -9.57
N SER A 65 8.41 0.44 -8.32
CA SER A 65 8.86 -0.90 -7.92
C SER A 65 7.67 -1.78 -7.50
N THR A 66 7.81 -3.10 -7.65
CA THR A 66 6.85 -4.07 -7.11
C THR A 66 7.45 -4.75 -5.89
N ILE A 67 6.77 -4.66 -4.76
CA ILE A 67 7.19 -5.21 -3.48
C ILE A 67 6.19 -6.28 -3.06
N ALA A 68 6.67 -7.51 -2.86
CA ALA A 68 5.87 -8.59 -2.29
C ALA A 68 6.03 -8.58 -0.76
N LEU A 69 4.93 -8.43 -0.05
CA LEU A 69 4.87 -8.52 1.41
C LEU A 69 4.08 -9.74 1.82
N ARG A 70 4.49 -10.36 2.93
CA ARG A 70 3.66 -11.37 3.56
C ARG A 70 2.39 -10.72 4.09
N SER A 71 1.31 -11.48 4.14
CA SER A 71 0.02 -10.98 4.64
C SER A 71 0.11 -10.45 6.07
N ASP A 72 0.89 -11.10 6.95
CA ASP A 72 1.12 -10.62 8.32
C ASP A 72 1.89 -9.30 8.37
N ASP A 73 2.89 -9.12 7.51
CA ASP A 73 3.64 -7.85 7.43
C ASP A 73 2.75 -6.72 6.89
N ALA A 74 1.95 -7.02 5.86
CA ALA A 74 1.01 -6.05 5.27
C ALA A 74 -0.14 -5.67 6.23
N ARG A 75 -0.47 -6.51 7.22
CA ARG A 75 -1.45 -6.17 8.27
C ARG A 75 -0.94 -5.06 9.19
N LEU A 76 0.37 -4.92 9.33
CA LEU A 76 1.05 -3.91 10.15
C LEU A 76 1.33 -2.61 9.39
N ILE A 77 0.73 -2.42 8.22
CA ILE A 77 0.78 -1.17 7.46
C ILE A 77 -0.64 -0.65 7.35
N ARG A 78 -0.90 0.55 7.89
CA ARG A 78 -2.21 1.18 7.78
C ARG A 78 -2.26 2.02 6.53
N ALA A 79 -3.41 2.02 5.87
CA ALA A 79 -3.67 2.81 4.68
C ALA A 79 -5.04 3.48 4.73
N TYR A 80 -5.19 4.56 3.97
CA TYR A 80 -6.47 5.20 3.72
C TYR A 80 -6.76 5.22 2.22
N LEU A 81 -8.04 5.11 1.87
CA LEU A 81 -8.49 5.24 0.50
C LEU A 81 -8.67 6.73 0.18
N PRO A 82 -8.23 7.21 -0.98
CA PRO A 82 -8.61 8.55 -1.42
C PRO A 82 -10.12 8.60 -1.68
N ASP A 83 -10.75 9.71 -1.29
CA ASP A 83 -12.18 9.96 -1.47
C ASP A 83 -12.60 9.94 -2.95
N ASP A 84 -11.66 10.24 -3.85
CA ASP A 84 -11.89 10.32 -5.29
C ASP A 84 -11.09 9.26 -6.07
N THR A 85 -11.78 8.20 -6.48
CA THR A 85 -11.22 7.08 -7.27
C THR A 85 -11.06 7.41 -8.76
N ARG A 86 -11.39 8.63 -9.22
CA ARG A 86 -11.41 8.97 -10.65
C ARG A 86 -10.04 9.30 -11.24
N THR A 87 -9.00 9.45 -10.41
CA THR A 87 -7.69 9.97 -10.87
C THR A 87 -6.58 8.91 -10.94
N TYR A 88 -6.76 7.70 -10.39
CA TYR A 88 -5.70 6.67 -10.31
C TYR A 88 -5.97 5.38 -11.11
N GLY A 89 -6.93 5.42 -12.03
CA GLY A 89 -7.24 4.32 -12.93
C GLY A 89 -7.62 4.81 -14.31
N GLY A 90 -6.67 4.85 -15.23
CA GLY A 90 -6.97 4.86 -16.67
C GLY A 90 -6.19 5.85 -17.50
N ASN A 91 -4.93 5.52 -17.83
CA ASN A 91 -4.46 5.45 -19.23
C ASN A 91 -2.96 5.07 -19.32
N LYS A 92 -2.71 3.92 -19.98
CA LYS A 92 -1.71 3.61 -21.04
C LYS A 92 -0.30 4.26 -20.99
N GLU A 93 0.71 3.41 -21.29
CA GLU A 93 2.16 3.68 -21.45
C GLU A 93 3.04 3.67 -20.19
N TRP A 94 3.43 2.45 -19.77
CA TRP A 94 4.71 2.22 -19.10
C TRP A 94 5.63 1.44 -20.04
N HIS A 95 5.97 2.07 -21.17
CA HIS A 95 7.13 1.71 -21.97
C HIS A 95 7.86 2.99 -22.33
N LYS A 96 8.88 3.32 -21.55
CA LYS A 96 10.13 3.86 -22.08
C LYS A 96 11.26 3.56 -21.11
#